data_AF-A0A0R2CKQ2-F1
#
_entry.id   AF-A0A0R2CKQ2-F1
#
_cell.length_a   1.000
_cell.length_b   1.000
_cell.length_c   1.000
_cell.angle_alpha   90.00
_cell.angle_beta   90.00
_cell.angle_gamma   90.00
#
_symmetry.space_group_name_H-M   'P 1'
#
loop_
_entity.id
_entity.type
_entity.pdbx_description
1 polymer ?
#
loop_
_entity_poly.entity_id
_entity_poly.type
_entity_poly.pdbx_seq_one_letter_code
_entity_poly.pdbx_strand_id
1 'polypeptide(L)'
;MKAVVADEIKMYMEQDEAAIAVDWSGEASEMLAENKHLHYVVPSEGSNLWFDNLVIPRTAKHFKAIYAFLNFMMQPQNAAQNAEYVGYATPNNRARALLPASVRNDRQFYPDAATMRHLEVYDDLAPKVVGEYNDLFLEFKMYRK
;
A
#
# COMPACT_ATOMS: atom_id res chain seq x y z
N MET A 1 5.25 -6.95 -21.56
CA MET A 1 4.35 -6.22 -20.64
C MET A 1 2.90 -6.60 -20.96
N LYS A 2 2.27 -7.43 -20.10
CA LYS A 2 0.92 -7.98 -20.36
C LYS A 2 -0.18 -6.92 -20.22
N ALA A 3 -0.18 -6.17 -19.13
CA ALA A 3 -1.14 -5.10 -18.87
C ALA A 3 -0.51 -3.94 -18.09
N VAL A 4 -1.18 -2.78 -18.12
CA VAL A 4 -0.96 -1.64 -17.20
C VAL A 4 -2.32 -1.35 -16.62
N VAL A 5 -2.58 -1.94 -15.46
CA VAL A 5 -3.89 -1.97 -14.77
C VAL A 5 -3.64 -1.76 -13.29
N ALA A 6 -4.70 -1.52 -12.52
CA ALA A 6 -4.61 -1.31 -11.08
C ALA A 6 -5.10 -2.59 -10.39
N ASP A 7 -6.30 -2.56 -9.83
CA ASP A 7 -6.88 -3.64 -9.02
C ASP A 7 -6.98 -4.99 -9.77
N GLU A 8 -6.99 -5.00 -11.10
CA GLU A 8 -7.04 -6.24 -11.88
C GLU A 8 -5.72 -7.02 -11.90
N ILE A 9 -4.60 -6.44 -11.44
CA ILE A 9 -3.30 -7.12 -11.35
C ILE A 9 -3.43 -8.43 -10.56
N LYS A 10 -4.18 -8.43 -9.45
CA LYS A 10 -4.31 -9.61 -8.59
C LYS A 10 -4.86 -10.83 -9.30
N MET A 11 -5.88 -10.68 -10.14
CA MET A 11 -6.44 -11.79 -10.90
C MET A 11 -5.39 -12.43 -11.81
N TYR A 12 -4.52 -11.63 -12.44
CA TYR A 12 -3.46 -12.15 -13.30
C TYR A 12 -2.39 -12.91 -12.51
N MET A 13 -2.07 -12.47 -11.30
CA MET A 13 -1.04 -13.10 -10.48
C MET A 13 -1.55 -14.35 -9.76
N GLU A 14 -2.78 -14.32 -9.25
CA GLU A 14 -3.43 -15.45 -8.57
C GLU A 14 -3.68 -16.62 -9.52
N GLN A 15 -4.00 -16.35 -10.78
CA GLN A 15 -4.32 -17.37 -11.80
C GLN A 15 -3.09 -17.81 -12.62
N ASP A 16 -1.88 -17.47 -12.18
CA ASP A 16 -0.61 -17.76 -12.89
C ASP A 16 -0.57 -17.22 -14.34
N GLU A 17 -1.34 -16.16 -14.60
CA GLU A 17 -1.47 -15.54 -15.90
C GLU A 17 -0.36 -14.51 -16.19
N ALA A 18 0.36 -14.06 -15.17
CA ALA A 18 1.56 -13.23 -15.28
C ALA A 18 2.61 -13.67 -14.25
N ALA A 19 3.90 -13.53 -14.59
CA ALA A 19 4.99 -13.97 -13.72
C ALA A 19 5.49 -12.89 -12.75
N ILE A 20 5.31 -11.61 -13.08
CA ILE A 20 5.81 -10.46 -12.31
C ILE A 20 4.79 -9.33 -12.40
N ALA A 21 4.53 -8.68 -11.27
CA ALA A 21 3.79 -7.42 -11.16
C ALA A 21 4.59 -6.40 -10.34
N VAL A 22 4.34 -5.12 -10.60
CA VAL A 22 4.76 -4.01 -9.75
C VAL A 22 3.49 -3.44 -9.14
N ASP A 23 3.33 -3.61 -7.84
CA ASP A 23 2.08 -3.29 -7.15
C ASP A 23 2.33 -2.94 -5.68
N TRP A 24 1.28 -2.52 -4.98
CA TRP A 24 1.31 -2.12 -3.59
C TRP A 24 1.44 -3.30 -2.63
N SER A 25 1.99 -3.02 -1.44
CA SER A 25 2.27 -4.05 -0.43
C SER A 25 1.01 -4.75 0.09
N GLY A 26 -0.14 -4.08 0.22
CA GLY A 26 -1.34 -4.78 0.69
C GLY A 26 -2.05 -5.57 -0.40
N GLU A 27 -2.05 -5.13 -1.67
CA GLU A 27 -2.50 -5.97 -2.80
C GLU A 27 -1.64 -7.24 -2.88
N ALA A 28 -0.32 -7.11 -2.68
CA ALA A 28 0.55 -8.27 -2.58
C ALA A 28 0.18 -9.18 -1.39
N SER A 29 -0.23 -8.63 -0.24
CA SER A 29 -0.70 -9.43 0.89
C SER A 29 -1.93 -10.27 0.54
N GLU A 30 -2.90 -9.69 -0.16
CA GLU A 30 -4.09 -10.39 -0.67
C GLU A 30 -3.69 -11.49 -1.67
N MET A 31 -2.89 -11.16 -2.68
CA MET A 31 -2.41 -12.13 -3.68
C MET A 31 -1.67 -13.33 -3.06
N LEU A 32 -0.81 -13.08 -2.06
CA LEU A 32 -0.05 -14.13 -1.38
C LEU A 32 -0.93 -15.05 -0.51
N ALA A 33 -2.09 -14.56 -0.06
CA ALA A 33 -3.06 -15.37 0.68
C ALA A 33 -3.72 -16.41 -0.23
N GLU A 34 -3.98 -16.04 -1.49
CA GLU A 34 -4.64 -16.88 -2.49
C GLU A 34 -3.66 -17.79 -3.27
N ASN A 35 -2.42 -17.33 -3.51
CA ASN A 35 -1.39 -18.11 -4.21
C ASN A 35 -0.05 -18.11 -3.45
N LYS A 36 0.27 -19.26 -2.83
CA LYS A 36 1.48 -19.47 -2.02
C LYS A 36 2.78 -19.51 -2.82
N HIS A 37 2.73 -19.53 -4.15
CA HIS A 37 3.91 -19.46 -5.01
C HIS A 37 4.36 -18.02 -5.26
N LEU A 38 3.53 -17.03 -4.91
CA LEU A 38 3.88 -15.62 -5.03
C LEU A 38 4.76 -15.17 -3.86
N HIS A 39 5.63 -14.20 -4.16
CA HIS A 39 6.50 -13.56 -3.19
C HIS A 39 6.52 -12.05 -3.44
N TYR A 40 6.54 -11.28 -2.36
CA TYR A 40 6.65 -9.83 -2.42
C TYR A 40 8.05 -9.39 -2.01
N VAL A 41 8.63 -8.44 -2.73
CA VAL A 41 9.96 -7.92 -2.44
C VAL A 41 9.96 -6.40 -2.57
N VAL A 42 10.50 -5.74 -1.56
CA VAL A 42 10.84 -4.32 -1.62
C VAL A 42 12.30 -4.22 -2.07
N PRO A 43 12.60 -3.63 -3.24
CA PRO A 43 13.97 -3.49 -3.73
C PRO A 43 14.85 -2.73 -2.72
N SER A 44 16.03 -3.28 -2.44
CA SER A 44 16.94 -2.75 -1.39
C SER A 44 17.61 -1.44 -1.78
N GLU A 45 17.72 -1.17 -3.07
CA GLU A 45 18.30 0.04 -3.66
C GLU A 45 17.40 1.26 -3.49
N GLY A 46 16.09 1.06 -3.32
CA GLY A 46 15.10 2.10 -3.14
C GLY A 46 13.74 1.74 -3.74
N SER A 47 12.69 2.29 -3.16
CA SER A 47 11.31 2.17 -3.64
C SER A 47 10.46 3.27 -3.01
N ASN A 48 9.17 3.29 -3.31
CA ASN A 48 8.25 4.25 -2.72
C ASN A 48 7.82 3.83 -1.30
N LEU A 49 7.90 4.78 -0.36
CA LEU A 49 7.19 4.73 0.92
C LEU A 49 5.95 5.61 0.83
N TRP A 50 4.79 5.05 1.16
CA TRP A 50 3.51 5.74 1.03
C TRP A 50 2.70 5.63 2.32
N PHE A 51 1.76 6.56 2.50
CA PHE A 51 0.91 6.63 3.68
C PHE A 51 -0.50 7.09 3.29
N ASP A 52 -1.50 6.25 3.55
CA ASP A 52 -2.89 6.68 3.55
C ASP A 52 -3.29 7.23 4.91
N ASN A 53 -3.82 8.45 4.90
CA ASN A 53 -4.17 9.19 6.12
C ASN A 53 -5.64 9.60 6.11
N LEU A 54 -6.32 9.42 7.24
CA LEU A 54 -7.65 9.97 7.45
C LEU A 54 -7.57 11.49 7.63
N VAL A 55 -8.34 12.23 6.83
CA VAL A 55 -8.40 13.71 6.87
C VAL A 55 -9.82 14.19 7.11
N ILE A 56 -9.96 15.41 7.67
CA ILE A 56 -11.26 16.09 7.82
C ILE A 56 -11.37 17.17 6.73
N PRO A 57 -12.21 16.98 5.69
CA PRO A 57 -12.39 18.00 4.67
C PRO A 57 -12.99 19.29 5.24
N ARG A 58 -12.65 20.45 4.65
CA ARG A 58 -13.24 21.75 5.05
C ARG A 58 -14.76 21.81 4.92
N THR A 59 -15.35 20.94 4.10
CA THR A 59 -16.79 20.83 3.86
C THR A 59 -17.52 19.94 4.87
N ALA A 60 -16.80 19.34 5.83
CA ALA A 60 -17.37 18.44 6.82
C ALA A 60 -18.40 19.14 7.72
N LYS A 61 -19.50 18.43 8.02
CA LYS A 61 -20.62 18.97 8.83
C LYS A 61 -20.80 18.25 10.18
N HIS A 62 -20.31 17.02 10.30
CA HIS A 62 -20.62 16.14 11.43
C HIS A 62 -19.40 15.84 12.32
N PHE A 63 -18.75 16.89 12.84
CA PHE A 63 -17.49 16.78 13.59
C PHE A 63 -17.53 15.79 14.76
N LYS A 64 -18.64 15.74 15.53
CA LYS A 64 -18.77 14.79 16.64
C LYS A 64 -18.65 13.33 16.17
N ALA A 65 -19.29 12.98 15.07
CA ALA A 65 -19.21 11.63 14.49
C ALA A 65 -17.83 11.36 13.88
N ILE A 66 -17.23 12.35 13.23
CA ILE A 66 -15.88 12.25 12.65
C ILE A 66 -14.86 11.97 13.74
N TYR A 67 -14.84 12.75 14.83
CA TYR A 67 -13.93 12.49 15.95
C TYR A 67 -14.21 11.15 16.63
N ALA A 68 -15.47 10.72 16.72
CA ALA A 68 -15.79 9.38 17.22
C ALA A 68 -15.18 8.27 16.32
N PHE A 69 -15.27 8.42 14.99
CA PHE A 69 -14.67 7.48 14.05
C PHE A 69 -13.14 7.48 14.11
N LEU A 70 -12.50 8.65 14.14
CA LEU A 70 -11.04 8.75 14.29
C LEU A 70 -10.57 8.08 15.59
N ASN A 71 -11.24 8.36 16.70
CA ASN A 71 -10.93 7.74 17.98
C ASN A 71 -11.15 6.22 17.97
N PHE A 72 -12.18 5.74 17.26
CA PHE A 72 -12.44 4.32 17.06
C PHE A 72 -11.30 3.66 16.26
N MET A 73 -10.90 4.22 15.13
CA MET A 73 -9.83 3.67 14.29
C MET A 73 -8.47 3.69 15.00
N MET A 74 -8.23 4.64 15.91
CA MET A 74 -7.00 4.72 16.69
C MET A 74 -6.92 3.72 17.86
N GLN A 75 -8.02 3.06 18.25
CA GLN A 75 -7.95 2.02 19.29
C GLN A 75 -7.08 0.85 18.81
N PRO A 76 -6.10 0.38 19.61
CA PRO A 76 -5.18 -0.67 19.18
C PRO A 76 -5.85 -1.94 18.68
N GLN A 77 -6.96 -2.37 19.31
CA GLN A 77 -7.70 -3.57 18.91
C GLN A 77 -8.35 -3.40 17.53
N ASN A 78 -8.96 -2.24 17.28
CA ASN A 78 -9.61 -1.95 16.00
C ASN A 78 -8.57 -1.81 14.88
N ALA A 79 -7.46 -1.12 15.15
CA ALA A 79 -6.36 -1.00 14.21
C ALA A 79 -5.69 -2.35 13.90
N ALA A 80 -5.57 -3.24 14.90
CA ALA A 80 -5.02 -4.58 14.70
C ALA A 80 -5.97 -5.45 13.87
N GLN A 81 -7.26 -5.45 14.19
CA GLN A 81 -8.29 -6.15 13.41
C GLN A 81 -8.31 -5.67 11.95
N ASN A 82 -8.23 -4.35 11.73
CA ASN A 82 -8.19 -3.79 10.39
C ASN A 82 -6.94 -4.21 9.62
N ALA A 83 -5.76 -4.19 10.26
CA ALA A 83 -4.51 -4.62 9.63
C ALA A 83 -4.49 -6.12 9.31
N GLU A 84 -5.06 -6.96 10.18
CA GLU A 84 -5.20 -8.40 9.94
C GLU A 84 -6.17 -8.71 8.81
N TYR A 85 -7.27 -7.95 8.69
CA TYR A 85 -8.25 -8.15 7.63
C TYR A 85 -7.76 -7.67 6.26
N VAL A 86 -7.15 -6.47 6.18
CA VAL A 86 -6.76 -5.86 4.90
C VAL A 86 -5.31 -6.23 4.51
N GLY A 87 -4.47 -6.67 5.44
CA GLY A 87 -3.08 -7.06 5.17
C GLY A 87 -2.06 -5.91 5.16
N TYR A 88 -2.48 -4.66 5.20
CA TYR A 88 -1.57 -3.51 5.25
C TYR A 88 -0.92 -3.31 6.62
N ALA A 89 0.34 -2.85 6.60
CA ALA A 89 1.11 -2.58 7.81
C ALA A 89 0.52 -1.44 8.65
N THR A 90 0.10 -1.74 9.88
CA THR A 90 -0.43 -0.70 10.78
C THR A 90 0.66 0.27 11.28
N PRO A 91 0.43 1.60 11.28
CA PRO A 91 1.33 2.57 11.90
C PRO A 91 1.16 2.63 13.44
N ASN A 92 0.14 1.97 14.00
CA ASN A 92 -0.11 1.95 15.43
C ASN A 92 0.76 0.89 16.11
N ASN A 93 1.81 1.32 16.83
CA ASN A 93 2.73 0.44 17.53
C ASN A 93 2.07 -0.53 18.51
N ARG A 94 1.00 -0.09 19.20
CA ARG A 94 0.24 -0.96 20.12
C ARG A 94 -0.57 -1.99 19.36
N ALA A 95 -1.17 -1.63 18.23
CA ALA A 95 -1.86 -2.56 17.34
C ALA A 95 -0.90 -3.62 16.77
N ARG A 96 0.29 -3.19 16.30
CA ARG A 96 1.32 -4.11 15.80
C ARG A 96 1.74 -5.14 16.85
N ALA A 97 1.79 -4.76 18.13
CA ALA A 97 2.09 -5.69 19.21
C ALA A 97 1.00 -6.77 19.42
N LEU A 98 -0.24 -6.50 19.02
CA LEU A 98 -1.37 -7.44 19.10
C LEU A 98 -1.43 -8.42 17.92
N LEU A 99 -0.80 -8.09 16.79
CA LEU A 99 -0.79 -8.95 15.60
C LEU A 99 -0.02 -10.27 15.85
N PRO A 100 -0.39 -11.35 15.15
CA PRO A 100 0.37 -12.60 15.17
C PRO A 100 1.86 -12.38 14.85
N ALA A 101 2.74 -13.19 15.47
CA ALA A 101 4.18 -13.09 15.27
C ALA A 101 4.59 -13.29 13.80
N SER A 102 3.86 -14.14 13.07
CA SER A 102 4.04 -14.37 11.63
C SER A 102 3.78 -13.11 10.80
N VAL A 103 2.83 -12.27 11.20
CA VAL A 103 2.46 -11.04 10.49
C VAL A 103 3.42 -9.90 10.86
N ARG A 104 3.58 -9.60 12.16
CA ARG A 104 4.35 -8.42 12.61
C ARG A 104 5.86 -8.52 12.38
N ASN A 105 6.36 -9.72 12.11
CA ASN A 105 7.77 -10.00 11.81
C ASN A 105 8.00 -10.35 10.32
N ASP A 106 6.97 -10.32 9.48
CA ASP A 106 7.15 -10.56 8.04
C ASP A 106 7.88 -9.36 7.43
N ARG A 107 9.08 -9.59 6.92
CA ARG A 107 9.93 -8.54 6.33
C ARG A 107 9.44 -8.06 4.97
N GLN A 108 8.54 -8.79 4.32
CA GLN A 108 7.89 -8.35 3.10
C GLN A 108 7.02 -7.11 3.36
N PHE A 109 6.37 -7.05 4.53
CA PHE A 109 5.44 -5.97 4.91
C PHE A 109 5.97 -5.05 6.02
N TYR A 110 6.91 -5.55 6.83
CA TYR A 110 7.64 -4.81 7.85
C TYR A 110 9.16 -4.89 7.59
N PRO A 111 9.65 -4.21 6.54
CA PRO A 111 11.06 -4.27 6.13
C PRO A 111 11.99 -3.75 7.22
N ASP A 112 13.27 -4.14 7.13
CA ASP A 112 14.27 -3.73 8.11
C ASP A 112 14.68 -2.25 7.94
N ALA A 113 15.39 -1.74 8.95
CA ALA A 113 15.82 -0.36 8.97
C ALA A 113 16.79 0.00 7.83
N ALA A 114 17.49 -0.97 7.22
CA ALA A 114 18.36 -0.69 6.09
C ALA A 114 17.54 -0.42 4.83
N THR A 115 16.59 -1.31 4.49
CA THR A 115 15.65 -1.09 3.39
C THR A 115 14.84 0.20 3.60
N MET A 116 14.31 0.42 4.81
CA MET A 116 13.51 1.62 5.12
C MET A 116 14.25 2.94 4.88
N ARG A 117 15.59 2.99 5.01
CA ARG A 117 16.38 4.21 4.75
C ARG A 117 16.52 4.56 3.28
N HIS A 118 16.28 3.60 2.38
CA HIS A 118 16.35 3.80 0.94
C HIS A 118 14.97 4.12 0.33
N LEU A 119 13.90 4.09 1.12
CA LEU A 119 12.57 4.40 0.63
C LEU A 119 12.32 5.91 0.64
N GLU A 120 11.61 6.38 -0.38
CA GLU A 120 11.29 7.79 -0.56
C GLU A 120 9.78 8.00 -0.65
N VAL A 121 9.30 9.06 0.01
CA VAL A 121 7.91 9.50 -0.08
C VAL A 121 7.78 10.44 -1.27
N TYR A 122 6.71 10.32 -2.05
CA TYR A 122 6.44 11.29 -3.11
C TYR A 122 6.13 12.67 -2.52
N ASP A 123 6.79 13.70 -3.06
CA ASP A 123 6.53 15.08 -2.71
C ASP A 123 5.27 15.62 -3.39
N ASP A 124 4.66 16.64 -2.79
CA ASP A 124 3.63 17.45 -3.43
C ASP A 124 4.28 18.40 -4.46
N LEU A 125 4.38 17.90 -5.70
CA LEU A 125 5.02 18.62 -6.80
C LEU A 125 4.10 19.72 -7.35
N ALA A 126 4.71 20.77 -7.93
CA ALA A 126 3.94 21.82 -8.59
C ALA A 126 3.05 21.25 -9.71
N PRO A 127 1.83 21.77 -9.94
CA PRO A 127 0.88 21.21 -10.91
C PRO A 127 1.43 21.01 -12.32
N LYS A 128 2.36 21.88 -12.75
CA LYS A 128 3.04 21.73 -14.04
C LYS A 128 3.85 20.43 -14.11
N VAL A 129 4.63 20.14 -13.08
CA VAL A 129 5.48 18.94 -13.01
C VAL A 129 4.60 17.69 -12.90
N VAL A 130 3.51 17.74 -12.11
CA VAL A 130 2.52 16.65 -12.08
C VAL A 130 1.92 16.41 -13.47
N GLY A 131 1.61 17.47 -14.22
CA GLY A 131 1.18 17.38 -15.61
C GLY A 131 2.20 16.68 -16.51
N GLU A 132 3.48 17.05 -16.40
CA GLU A 132 4.56 16.42 -17.16
C GLU A 132 4.67 14.90 -16.87
N TYR A 133 4.59 14.48 -15.60
CA TYR A 133 4.57 13.06 -15.23
C TYR A 133 3.36 12.31 -15.81
N ASN A 134 2.18 12.94 -15.78
CA ASN A 134 0.96 12.36 -16.33
C ASN A 134 1.06 12.17 -17.85
N ASP A 135 1.56 13.18 -18.57
CA ASP A 135 1.72 13.13 -20.02
C ASP A 135 2.72 12.04 -20.42
N LEU A 136 3.87 11.96 -19.75
CA LEU A 136 4.87 10.91 -19.97
C LEU A 136 4.30 9.50 -19.68
N PHE A 137 3.50 9.36 -18.61
CA PHE A 137 2.86 8.08 -18.31
C PHE A 137 1.78 7.70 -19.33
N LEU A 138 1.06 8.69 -19.88
CA LEU A 138 0.11 8.47 -20.97
C LEU A 138 0.83 8.06 -22.25
N GLU A 139 1.91 8.73 -22.62
CA GLU A 139 2.76 8.35 -23.76
C GLU A 139 3.26 6.92 -23.63
N PHE A 140 3.78 6.55 -22.46
CA PHE A 140 4.19 5.18 -22.15
C PHE A 140 3.05 4.16 -22.39
N LYS A 141 1.83 4.47 -21.91
CA LYS A 141 0.66 3.60 -22.11
C LYS A 141 0.23 3.51 -23.59
N MET A 142 0.42 4.58 -24.36
CA MET A 142 0.00 4.65 -25.76
C MET A 142 0.99 4.00 -26.73
N TYR A 143 2.29 4.05 -26.45
CA TYR A 143 3.35 3.44 -27.27
C TYR A 143 3.39 1.91 -27.23
N ARG A 144 2.37 1.26 -26.66
CA ARG A 144 2.22 -0.21 -26.60
C ARG A 144 1.83 -0.87 -27.93
N LYS A 145 2.04 -0.19 -29.07
CA LYS A 145 1.87 -0.77 -30.41
C LYS A 145 3.19 -1.29 -30.96
#